data_AF-A0AA36J2V8-F1
#
_entry.id   AF-A0AA36J2V8-F1
#
_cell.length_a   1.000
_cell.length_b   1.000
_cell.length_c   1.000
_cell.angle_alpha   90.00
_cell.angle_beta   90.00
_cell.angle_gamma   90.00
#
_symmetry.space_group_name_H-M   'P 1'
#
loop_
_entity.id
_entity.type
_entity.pdbx_description
1 polymer ?
#
loop_
_entity_poly.entity_id
_entity_poly.type
_entity_poly.pdbx_seq_one_letter_code
_entity_poly.pdbx_strand_id
1 'polypeptide(L)'
;MWQMRDIPFQRFDQLYEGPEFADARFAELVPWGRDQTFTGLAHGTPKGEHTPHGWGVLEHHEGFMQACAVWRDGVADGPGMWSSIVEGKEQCGYGAWVQGKRHGYFALVKEGGVYVEDYDMGELKRRIKWRKDKLHLQCARCRMLFVPCANSPEEKLCRFHLSKN
;
A
#
# COMPACT_ATOMS: atom_id res chain seq x y z
N MET A 1 13.50 0.95 14.63
CA MET A 1 13.83 1.85 13.50
C MET A 1 12.94 1.43 12.34
N TRP A 2 11.73 2.00 12.21
CA TRP A 2 10.78 1.67 11.14
C TRP A 2 10.72 2.85 10.17
N GLN A 3 11.83 3.11 9.48
CA GLN A 3 11.69 3.66 8.13
C GLN A 3 11.02 2.55 7.32
N MET A 4 10.13 2.90 6.38
CA MET A 4 9.54 1.99 5.40
C MET A 4 10.67 1.38 4.54
N ARG A 5 11.43 0.45 5.12
CA ARG A 5 12.63 -0.20 4.58
C ARG A 5 12.33 -1.59 4.06
N ASP A 6 11.09 -2.05 4.18
CA ASP A 6 10.71 -3.23 3.42
C ASP A 6 10.76 -2.87 1.94
N ILE A 7 11.45 -3.71 1.17
CA ILE A 7 11.40 -3.64 -0.29
C ILE A 7 9.92 -3.78 -0.61
N PRO A 8 9.26 -2.76 -1.17
CA PRO A 8 7.80 -2.74 -1.20
C PRO A 8 7.22 -3.86 -2.11
N PHE A 9 8.09 -4.60 -2.81
CA PHE A 9 7.74 -5.65 -3.77
C PHE A 9 8.82 -6.74 -3.82
N GLN A 10 8.53 -7.92 -3.27
CA GLN A 10 9.26 -9.14 -3.62
C GLN A 10 8.34 -10.04 -4.43
N ARG A 11 8.57 -10.10 -5.74
CA ARG A 11 7.91 -11.07 -6.64
C ARG A 11 8.21 -12.53 -6.24
N PHE A 12 9.29 -12.74 -5.47
CA PHE A 12 9.80 -14.03 -5.02
C PHE A 12 9.97 -14.02 -3.50
N ASP A 13 8.86 -13.92 -2.78
CA ASP A 13 8.82 -13.98 -1.32
C ASP A 13 8.61 -15.43 -0.84
N GLN A 14 9.22 -15.81 0.28
CA GLN A 14 9.05 -17.13 0.90
C GLN A 14 7.59 -17.43 1.25
N LEU A 15 6.77 -16.39 1.43
CA LEU A 15 5.32 -16.51 1.60
C LEU A 15 4.67 -17.40 0.53
N TYR A 16 5.12 -17.31 -0.73
CA TYR A 16 4.54 -18.06 -1.85
C TYR A 16 5.01 -19.52 -1.91
N GLU A 17 5.93 -19.94 -1.04
CA GLU A 17 6.30 -21.35 -0.88
C GLU A 17 5.32 -22.11 0.04
N GLY A 18 4.39 -21.39 0.68
CA GLY A 18 3.38 -21.96 1.56
C GLY A 18 2.32 -22.80 0.83
N PRO A 19 1.64 -23.73 1.54
CA PRO A 19 0.62 -24.62 0.94
C PRO A 19 -0.52 -23.88 0.24
N GLU A 20 -0.85 -22.67 0.69
CA GLU A 20 -1.88 -21.82 0.09
C GLU A 20 -1.59 -21.48 -1.38
N PHE A 21 -0.31 -21.26 -1.72
CA PHE A 21 0.11 -20.82 -3.05
C PHE A 21 0.67 -21.96 -3.91
N ALA A 22 0.57 -23.23 -3.45
CA ALA A 22 1.18 -24.38 -4.11
C ALA A 22 0.73 -24.59 -5.56
N ASP A 23 -0.52 -24.24 -5.86
CA ASP A 23 -1.11 -24.35 -7.20
C ASP A 23 -1.02 -23.05 -8.01
N ALA A 24 -0.52 -21.97 -7.41
CA ALA A 24 -0.36 -20.70 -8.09
C ALA A 24 0.75 -20.77 -9.14
N ARG A 25 0.47 -20.26 -10.34
CA ARG A 25 1.40 -20.17 -11.47
C ARG A 25 1.40 -18.75 -12.00
N PHE A 26 2.54 -18.34 -12.55
CA PHE A 26 2.63 -17.01 -13.15
C PHE A 26 1.79 -16.96 -14.44
N ALA A 27 0.97 -15.92 -14.57
CA ALA A 27 0.16 -15.59 -15.74
C ALA A 27 0.37 -14.11 -16.09
N GLU A 28 0.28 -13.77 -17.37
CA GLU A 28 0.56 -12.44 -17.89
C GLU A 28 -0.56 -11.96 -18.79
N LEU A 29 -1.02 -10.72 -18.55
CA LEU A 29 -2.08 -10.04 -19.31
C LEU A 29 -3.35 -10.90 -19.51
N VAL A 30 -3.68 -11.71 -18.51
CA VAL A 30 -4.88 -12.55 -18.54
C VAL A 30 -6.12 -11.72 -18.17
N PRO A 31 -7.28 -11.97 -18.80
CA PRO A 31 -8.51 -11.28 -18.45
C PRO A 31 -8.92 -11.54 -17.00
N TRP A 32 -9.28 -10.50 -16.26
CA TRP A 32 -9.85 -10.62 -14.92
C TRP A 32 -10.92 -9.56 -14.71
N GLY A 33 -12.15 -9.93 -14.32
CA GLY A 33 -13.22 -8.95 -14.18
C GLY A 33 -13.64 -8.30 -15.52
N ARG A 34 -14.21 -7.10 -15.44
CA ARG A 34 -14.67 -6.34 -16.61
C ARG A 34 -13.61 -5.30 -16.99
N ASP A 35 -13.14 -5.34 -18.24
CA ASP A 35 -12.20 -4.37 -18.80
C ASP A 35 -10.91 -4.22 -17.96
N GLN A 36 -10.47 -5.33 -17.34
CA GLN A 36 -9.21 -5.39 -16.59
C GLN A 36 -8.38 -6.60 -17.00
N THR A 37 -7.08 -6.44 -16.91
CA THR A 37 -6.07 -7.48 -17.11
C THR A 37 -5.29 -7.69 -15.83
N PHE A 38 -4.82 -8.91 -15.62
CA PHE A 38 -4.00 -9.27 -14.49
C PHE A 38 -2.66 -9.86 -14.96
N THR A 39 -1.59 -9.49 -14.27
CA THR A 39 -0.25 -10.06 -14.45
C THR A 39 0.33 -10.41 -13.07
N GLY A 40 0.61 -11.68 -12.81
CA GLY A 40 1.03 -12.13 -11.49
C GLY A 40 0.85 -13.61 -11.26
N LEU A 41 0.83 -14.02 -10.00
CA LEU A 41 0.48 -15.37 -9.58
C LEU A 41 -1.04 -15.56 -9.62
N ALA A 42 -1.47 -16.63 -10.27
CA ALA A 42 -2.88 -16.99 -10.42
C ALA A 42 -3.06 -18.51 -10.33
N HIS A 43 -4.26 -18.94 -9.96
CA HIS A 43 -4.64 -20.35 -9.95
C HIS A 43 -6.07 -20.56 -10.43
N GLY A 44 -6.41 -21.81 -10.72
CA GLY A 44 -7.75 -22.18 -11.15
C GLY A 44 -8.72 -22.24 -9.98
N THR A 45 -9.82 -21.50 -10.06
CA THR A 45 -10.94 -21.60 -9.10
C THR A 45 -12.26 -21.64 -9.86
N PRO A 46 -13.41 -21.89 -9.20
CA PRO A 46 -14.72 -21.74 -9.84
C PRO A 46 -15.00 -20.34 -10.40
N LYS A 47 -14.24 -19.31 -9.99
CA LYS A 47 -14.35 -17.95 -10.54
C LYS A 47 -13.66 -17.79 -11.90
N GLY A 48 -12.69 -18.66 -12.22
CA GLY A 48 -11.94 -18.61 -13.48
C GLY A 48 -10.59 -19.33 -13.43
N GLU A 49 -10.06 -19.64 -14.62
CA GLU A 49 -8.78 -20.35 -14.82
C GLU A 49 -7.57 -19.58 -14.29
N HIS A 50 -7.62 -18.25 -14.36
CA HIS A 50 -6.54 -17.37 -13.90
C HIS A 50 -7.01 -16.45 -12.78
N THR A 51 -7.53 -17.02 -11.70
CA THR A 51 -7.94 -16.24 -10.53
C THR A 51 -6.70 -15.70 -9.81
N PRO A 52 -6.55 -14.38 -9.60
CA PRO A 52 -5.41 -13.78 -8.91
C PRO A 52 -5.21 -14.37 -7.51
N HIS A 53 -4.02 -14.92 -7.24
CA HIS A 53 -3.71 -15.58 -5.96
C HIS A 53 -2.19 -15.55 -5.69
N GLY A 54 -1.75 -14.68 -4.78
CA GLY A 54 -0.34 -14.33 -4.56
C GLY A 54 0.01 -12.92 -5.04
N TRP A 55 1.26 -12.65 -5.39
CA TRP A 55 1.66 -11.33 -5.92
C TRP A 55 1.05 -11.05 -7.30
N GLY A 56 0.68 -9.80 -7.57
CA GLY A 56 0.37 -9.39 -8.94
C GLY A 56 -0.12 -7.97 -9.11
N VAL A 57 -0.30 -7.59 -10.37
CA VAL A 57 -0.77 -6.28 -10.81
C VAL A 57 -2.09 -6.45 -11.56
N LEU A 58 -3.08 -5.68 -11.15
CA LEU A 58 -4.35 -5.50 -11.84
C LEU A 58 -4.33 -4.18 -12.60
N GLU A 59 -4.64 -4.20 -13.88
CA GLU A 59 -4.69 -3.03 -14.74
C GLU A 59 -6.11 -2.88 -15.29
N HIS A 60 -6.72 -1.72 -15.06
CA HIS A 60 -8.01 -1.35 -15.62
C HIS A 60 -7.77 -0.51 -16.88
N HIS A 61 -8.51 -0.81 -17.95
CA HIS A 61 -8.39 -0.08 -19.22
C HIS A 61 -8.74 1.41 -19.11
N GLU A 62 -9.40 1.83 -18.02
CA GLU A 62 -9.75 3.22 -17.71
C GLU A 62 -8.56 4.00 -17.10
N GLY A 63 -7.36 3.42 -17.07
CA GLY A 63 -6.16 4.08 -16.56
C GLY A 63 -5.99 3.97 -15.05
N PHE A 64 -6.55 2.94 -14.43
CA PHE A 64 -6.27 2.59 -13.03
C PHE A 64 -5.38 1.35 -12.96
N MET A 65 -4.39 1.35 -12.08
CA MET A 65 -3.53 0.21 -11.84
C MET A 65 -3.42 -0.04 -10.34
N GLN A 66 -3.40 -1.32 -9.95
CA GLN A 66 -3.20 -1.75 -8.58
C GLN A 66 -2.21 -2.92 -8.54
N ALA A 67 -1.04 -2.67 -7.97
CA ALA A 67 -0.09 -3.71 -7.61
C ALA A 67 -0.30 -4.10 -6.15
N CYS A 68 -0.51 -5.38 -5.87
CA CYS A 68 -0.64 -5.88 -4.50
C CYS A 68 0.36 -7.00 -4.24
N ALA A 69 0.95 -7.00 -3.05
CA ALA A 69 1.82 -8.08 -2.60
C ALA A 69 1.04 -9.40 -2.49
N VAL A 70 -0.23 -9.35 -2.10
CA VAL A 70 -1.05 -10.56 -1.95
C VAL A 70 -2.44 -10.30 -2.49
N TRP A 71 -2.85 -11.15 -3.42
CA TRP A 71 -4.22 -11.39 -3.81
C TRP A 71 -4.65 -12.73 -3.21
N ARG A 72 -5.86 -12.82 -2.67
CA ARG A 72 -6.48 -14.07 -2.23
C ARG A 72 -7.76 -14.28 -2.99
N ASP A 73 -7.74 -15.22 -3.93
CA ASP A 73 -8.88 -15.59 -4.78
C ASP A 73 -9.55 -14.40 -5.47
N GLY A 74 -8.71 -13.54 -6.06
CA GLY A 74 -9.12 -12.33 -6.77
C GLY A 74 -9.31 -11.11 -5.90
N VAL A 75 -9.06 -11.20 -4.60
CA VAL A 75 -9.27 -10.10 -3.63
C VAL A 75 -7.93 -9.59 -3.13
N ALA A 76 -7.65 -8.30 -3.29
CA ALA A 76 -6.43 -7.69 -2.75
C ALA A 76 -6.40 -7.76 -1.22
N ASP A 77 -5.31 -8.28 -0.65
CA ASP A 77 -5.21 -8.56 0.78
C ASP A 77 -3.76 -8.46 1.28
N GLY A 78 -3.17 -7.29 1.09
CA GLY A 78 -1.81 -7.01 1.51
C GLY A 78 -1.37 -5.59 1.17
N PRO A 79 -0.09 -5.26 1.47
CA PRO A 79 0.50 -3.99 1.06
C PRO A 79 0.58 -3.90 -0.46
N GLY A 80 0.54 -2.69 -1.01
CA GLY A 80 0.57 -2.48 -2.44
C GLY A 80 0.64 -1.02 -2.85
N MET A 81 0.75 -0.81 -4.15
CA MET A 81 0.67 0.49 -4.80
C MET A 81 -0.53 0.56 -5.71
N TRP A 82 -0.99 1.78 -5.95
CA TRP A 82 -1.99 2.04 -6.96
C TRP A 82 -1.69 3.35 -7.66
N SER A 83 -2.16 3.47 -8.90
CA SER A 83 -2.09 4.68 -9.68
C SER A 83 -3.37 4.86 -10.50
N SER A 84 -3.70 6.11 -10.75
CA SER A 84 -4.73 6.55 -11.67
C SER A 84 -4.08 7.57 -12.59
N ILE A 85 -4.11 7.31 -13.89
CA ILE A 85 -3.58 8.19 -14.94
C ILE A 85 -4.70 8.91 -15.71
N VAL A 86 -5.92 8.90 -15.16
CA VAL A 86 -7.05 9.66 -15.71
C VAL A 86 -6.69 11.15 -15.72
N GLU A 87 -6.77 11.75 -16.90
CA GLU A 87 -6.42 13.16 -17.12
C GLU A 87 -7.14 14.09 -16.14
N GLY A 88 -6.39 14.95 -15.46
CA GLY A 88 -6.89 15.89 -14.45
C GLY A 88 -7.32 15.24 -13.12
N LYS A 89 -7.08 13.93 -12.96
CA LYS A 89 -7.31 13.15 -11.74
C LYS A 89 -6.14 12.22 -11.45
N GLU A 90 -4.95 12.62 -11.87
CA GLU A 90 -3.73 11.86 -11.69
C GLU A 90 -3.40 11.76 -10.21
N GLN A 91 -3.23 10.52 -9.76
CA GLN A 91 -2.90 10.24 -8.37
C GLN A 91 -2.24 8.87 -8.26
N CYS A 92 -1.35 8.72 -7.30
CA CYS A 92 -0.77 7.44 -6.96
C CYS A 92 -0.61 7.33 -5.46
N GLY A 93 -0.47 6.11 -4.98
CA GLY A 93 -0.31 5.88 -3.56
C GLY A 93 0.21 4.51 -3.21
N TYR A 94 0.55 4.37 -1.94
CA TYR A 94 0.97 3.13 -1.31
C TYR A 94 0.17 2.95 -0.02
N GLY A 95 -0.25 1.72 0.26
CA GLY A 95 -0.97 1.37 1.47
C GLY A 95 -1.26 -0.13 1.52
N ALA A 96 -2.22 -0.54 2.33
CA ALA A 96 -2.60 -1.94 2.47
C ALA A 96 -4.09 -2.16 2.26
N TRP A 97 -4.41 -3.30 1.65
CA TRP A 97 -5.77 -3.78 1.52
C TRP A 97 -5.99 -4.93 2.48
N VAL A 98 -7.18 -4.98 3.06
CA VAL A 98 -7.68 -6.11 3.83
C VAL A 98 -9.02 -6.50 3.23
N GLN A 99 -9.13 -7.71 2.72
CA GLN A 99 -10.35 -8.22 2.06
C GLN A 99 -10.86 -7.26 0.96
N GLY A 100 -9.95 -6.74 0.14
CA GLY A 100 -10.26 -5.84 -0.98
C GLY A 100 -10.53 -4.40 -0.57
N LYS A 101 -10.50 -4.07 0.73
CA LYS A 101 -10.78 -2.73 1.23
C LYS A 101 -9.51 -2.06 1.72
N ARG A 102 -9.33 -0.77 1.42
CA ARG A 102 -8.23 0.03 1.98
C ARG A 102 -8.31 0.02 3.50
N HIS A 103 -7.21 -0.28 4.18
CA HIS A 103 -7.17 -0.34 5.64
C HIS A 103 -5.83 0.18 6.17
N GLY A 104 -5.88 0.93 7.27
CA GLY A 104 -4.74 1.58 7.88
C GLY A 104 -4.27 2.81 7.10
N TYR A 105 -2.97 3.08 7.16
CA TYR A 105 -2.38 4.29 6.58
C TYR A 105 -2.03 4.14 5.10
N PHE A 106 -2.43 5.14 4.31
CA PHE A 106 -2.10 5.27 2.91
C PHE A 106 -1.29 6.55 2.67
N ALA A 107 -0.18 6.43 1.96
CA ALA A 107 0.48 7.57 1.35
C ALA A 107 -0.21 7.86 0.00
N LEU A 108 -0.63 9.10 -0.20
CA LEU A 108 -1.30 9.56 -1.42
C LEU A 108 -0.51 10.74 -2.00
N VAL A 109 -0.19 10.67 -3.29
CA VAL A 109 0.33 11.76 -4.09
C VAL A 109 -0.71 12.10 -5.15
N LYS A 110 -1.11 13.36 -5.23
CA LYS A 110 -2.02 13.86 -6.26
C LYS A 110 -1.76 15.34 -6.52
N GLU A 111 -2.47 15.92 -7.48
CA GLU A 111 -2.40 17.36 -7.70
C GLU A 111 -2.62 18.15 -6.39
N GLY A 112 -1.76 19.15 -6.16
CA GLY A 112 -1.79 19.98 -4.96
C GLY A 112 -1.04 19.43 -3.74
N GLY A 113 -0.48 18.21 -3.78
CA GLY A 113 0.55 17.77 -2.82
C GLY A 113 0.52 16.30 -2.42
N VAL A 114 1.22 16.00 -1.33
CA VAL A 114 1.30 14.67 -0.72
C VAL A 114 0.42 14.63 0.52
N TYR A 115 -0.23 13.50 0.78
CA TYR A 115 -1.15 13.30 1.88
C TYR A 115 -0.89 11.95 2.56
N VAL A 116 -1.21 11.89 3.85
CA VAL A 116 -1.38 10.63 4.58
C VAL A 116 -2.87 10.47 4.86
N GLU A 117 -3.43 9.37 4.42
CA GLU A 117 -4.82 8.99 4.65
C GLU A 117 -4.89 7.84 5.64
N ASP A 118 -5.96 7.81 6.41
CA ASP A 118 -6.24 6.79 7.41
C ASP A 118 -7.59 6.17 7.07
N TYR A 119 -7.59 4.86 6.80
CA TYR A 119 -8.75 4.10 6.37
C TYR A 119 -9.11 3.03 7.37
N ASP A 120 -10.42 2.85 7.57
CA ASP A 120 -10.96 1.69 8.28
C ASP A 120 -11.92 0.94 7.36
N MET A 121 -11.45 -0.20 6.85
CA MET A 121 -12.24 -1.11 6.01
C MET A 121 -12.94 -0.40 4.85
N GLY A 122 -12.17 0.43 4.12
CA GLY A 122 -12.61 1.18 2.94
C GLY A 122 -13.14 2.58 3.25
N GLU A 123 -13.43 2.90 4.51
CA GLU A 123 -13.92 4.21 4.90
C GLU A 123 -12.75 5.15 5.24
N LEU A 124 -12.69 6.32 4.58
CA LEU A 124 -11.70 7.35 4.89
C LEU A 124 -12.05 8.02 6.23
N LYS A 125 -11.25 7.78 7.27
CA LYS A 125 -11.44 8.40 8.59
C LYS A 125 -10.76 9.76 8.67
N ARG A 126 -9.60 9.91 8.03
CA ARG A 126 -8.79 11.13 8.14
C ARG A 126 -7.86 11.30 6.93
N ARG A 127 -7.63 12.56 6.52
CA ARG A 127 -6.63 12.94 5.52
C ARG A 127 -5.80 14.11 6.03
N ILE A 128 -4.47 13.96 6.01
CA ILE A 128 -3.51 14.95 6.46
C ILE A 128 -2.62 15.34 5.29
N LYS A 129 -2.55 16.63 4.95
CA LYS A 129 -1.59 17.12 3.95
C LYS A 129 -0.18 17.05 4.53
N TRP A 130 0.68 16.25 3.90
CA TRP A 130 2.08 16.13 4.27
C TRP A 130 2.83 17.38 3.81
N ARG A 131 3.41 18.13 4.75
CA ARG A 131 4.25 19.31 4.45
C ARG A 131 5.74 19.00 4.60
N LYS A 132 6.50 19.24 3.53
CA LYS A 132 7.93 18.91 3.39
C LYS A 132 8.85 19.76 4.28
N ASP A 133 8.42 20.97 4.63
CA ASP A 133 9.15 21.94 5.47
C ASP A 133 9.33 21.47 6.93
N LYS A 134 8.57 20.48 7.39
CA LYS A 134 8.63 19.96 8.78
C LYS A 134 9.49 18.71 8.98
N LEU A 135 10.17 18.21 7.93
CA LEU A 135 10.95 16.96 7.97
C LEU A 135 12.32 17.05 8.67
N HIS A 136 12.80 18.25 9.00
CA HIS A 136 14.22 18.48 9.29
C HIS A 136 14.58 18.64 10.77
N LEU A 137 13.66 18.47 11.72
CA LEU A 137 14.00 18.60 13.14
C LEU A 137 14.52 17.28 13.70
N GLN A 138 15.74 17.30 14.25
CA GLN A 138 16.39 16.19 14.95
C GLN A 138 16.23 16.34 16.47
N CYS A 139 16.11 15.22 17.19
CA CYS A 139 16.16 15.19 18.64
C CYS A 139 17.56 15.61 19.15
N ALA A 140 17.64 16.55 20.09
CA ALA A 140 18.92 17.01 20.64
C ALA A 140 19.70 15.91 21.42
N ARG A 141 19.00 14.92 22.00
CA ARG A 141 19.62 13.85 22.79
C ARG A 141 20.19 12.71 21.94
N CYS A 142 19.45 12.22 20.95
CA CYS A 142 19.86 11.07 20.13
C CYS A 142 20.08 11.37 18.64
N ARG A 143 19.92 12.64 18.22
CA ARG A 143 20.05 13.11 16.83
C ARG A 143 19.13 12.43 15.80
N MET A 144 18.15 11.65 16.26
CA MET A 144 17.15 11.01 15.42
C MET A 144 16.12 12.03 14.94
N LEU A 145 15.69 11.92 13.68
CA LEU A 145 14.63 12.77 13.11
C LEU A 145 13.32 12.55 13.85
N PHE A 146 12.62 13.64 14.22
CA PHE A 146 11.27 13.55 14.76
C PHE A 146 10.33 13.02 13.67
N VAL A 147 9.79 11.82 13.86
CA VAL A 147 8.66 11.33 13.07
C VAL A 147 7.42 12.11 13.54
N PRO A 148 6.54 12.59 12.65
CA PRO A 148 5.42 13.41 13.05
C PRO A 148 4.40 12.57 13.82
N CYS A 149 4.48 12.58 15.15
CA CYS A 149 3.33 12.32 15.99
C CYS A 149 2.52 13.62 16.02
N ALA A 150 1.28 13.53 15.54
CA ALA A 150 0.31 14.61 15.66
C ALA A 150 0.03 14.80 17.15
N ASN A 151 0.53 15.89 17.72
CA ASN A 151 -0.08 16.78 18.71
C ASN A 151 0.97 17.88 19.03
N SER A 152 0.55 18.93 19.72
CA SER A 152 1.12 20.28 19.73
C SER A 152 2.65 20.41 19.97
N PRO A 153 3.26 21.58 19.68
CA PRO A 153 4.68 21.85 19.93
C PRO A 153 5.17 21.54 21.36
N GLU A 154 4.24 21.49 22.32
CA GLU A 154 4.50 21.15 23.72
C GLU A 154 4.71 19.63 23.95
N GLU A 155 4.25 18.77 23.03
CA GLU A 155 4.25 17.29 23.18
C GLU A 155 5.35 16.59 22.35
N LYS A 156 6.51 17.24 22.15
CA LYS A 156 7.64 16.66 21.38
C LYS A 156 8.36 15.54 22.15
N LEU A 157 7.71 14.40 22.31
CA LEU A 157 8.35 13.20 22.83
C LEU A 157 9.07 12.46 21.70
N CYS A 158 10.37 12.23 21.88
CA CYS A 158 11.07 11.25 21.07
C CYS A 158 10.48 9.86 21.39
N ARG A 159 9.99 9.11 20.39
CA ARG A 159 9.40 7.76 20.58
C ARG A 159 10.33 6.78 21.31
N PHE A 160 11.63 7.07 21.39
CA PHE A 160 12.63 6.25 22.07
C PHE A 160 12.90 6.67 23.54
N HIS A 161 12.38 7.81 23.99
CA HIS A 161 12.55 8.32 25.34
C HIS A 161 11.20 8.76 25.90
N LEU A 162 10.41 7.77 26.34
CA LEU A 162 9.05 7.98 26.88
C LEU A 162 9.04 8.57 28.30
N SER A 163 10.20 8.77 28.95
CA SER A 163 10.21 9.31 30.31
C SER A 163 11.39 10.24 30.60
N LYS A 164 11.00 11.41 31.13
CA LYS A 164 11.70 12.44 31.91
C LYS A 164 12.53 13.48 31.13
N ASN A 165 11.99 14.71 31.20
CA ASN A 165 12.59 16.05 31.19
C ASN A 165 14.04 16.13 30.69
#